data_AF-A0A3D2US21-F1
#
_entry.id   AF-A0A3D2US21-F1
#
_cell.length_a   1.000
_cell.length_b   1.000
_cell.length_c   1.000
_cell.angle_alpha   90.00
_cell.angle_beta   90.00
_cell.angle_gamma   90.00
#
_symmetry.space_group_name_H-M   'P 1'
#
loop_
_entity.id
_entity.type
_entity.pdbx_description
1 polymer ?
#
loop_
_entity_poly.entity_id
_entity_poly.type
_entity_poly.pdbx_seq_one_letter_code
_entity_poly.pdbx_strand_id
1 'polypeptide(L)'
;MKLEGSENLKNISFKILLVFLAVIFLPVILIIGILYYVWGFILSFMAWTIWGLQGRNTLLIYSDSPIWLNYFEQEVLPYINKKVIVLNWSERKQWKLSLAVLIFKHFGRRQNFNPMAIVFKPFRFNKEFRFYEAFKDFKHGKFDKLEITKEKFLESI
;
A
#
# COMPACT_ATOMS: atom_id res chain seq x y z
N MET A 1 -6.47 -46.67 -31.33
CA MET A 1 -6.06 -47.01 -29.94
C MET A 1 -4.60 -46.66 -29.60
N LYS A 2 -3.67 -46.42 -30.55
CA LYS A 2 -2.25 -46.09 -30.25
C LYS A 2 -1.96 -44.62 -29.86
N LEU A 3 -2.90 -43.70 -30.07
CA LEU A 3 -2.69 -42.25 -29.86
C LEU A 3 -2.89 -41.83 -28.38
N GLU A 4 -3.74 -42.52 -27.64
CA GLU A 4 -4.15 -42.17 -26.27
C GLU A 4 -3.04 -42.35 -25.22
N GLY A 5 -2.11 -43.31 -25.45
CA GLY A 5 -0.98 -43.55 -24.54
C GLY A 5 0.14 -42.49 -24.64
N SER A 6 0.33 -41.87 -25.81
CA SER A 6 1.38 -40.86 -26.03
C SER A 6 1.04 -39.52 -25.34
N GLU A 7 -0.24 -39.13 -25.39
CA GLU A 7 -0.69 -37.91 -24.69
C GLU A 7 -0.61 -38.04 -23.17
N ASN A 8 -0.97 -39.21 -22.62
CA ASN A 8 -0.87 -39.46 -21.19
C ASN A 8 0.57 -39.42 -20.66
N LEU A 9 1.54 -39.97 -21.41
CA LEU A 9 2.96 -39.90 -21.04
C LEU A 9 3.52 -38.47 -21.07
N LYS A 10 3.14 -37.68 -22.09
CA LYS A 10 3.51 -36.25 -22.17
C LYS A 10 2.93 -35.46 -20.98
N ASN A 11 1.68 -35.72 -20.62
CA ASN A 11 1.02 -35.08 -19.47
C ASN A 11 1.70 -35.45 -18.14
N ILE A 12 2.10 -36.71 -17.95
CA ILE A 12 2.82 -37.14 -16.74
C ILE A 12 4.20 -36.48 -16.69
N SER A 13 4.96 -36.50 -17.78
CA SER A 13 6.28 -35.85 -17.85
C SER A 13 6.19 -34.35 -17.58
N PHE A 14 5.16 -33.68 -18.10
CA PHE A 14 4.93 -32.26 -17.86
C PHE A 14 4.60 -31.96 -16.40
N LYS A 15 3.76 -32.79 -15.76
CA LYS A 15 3.44 -32.64 -14.32
C LYS A 15 4.67 -32.85 -13.43
N ILE A 16 5.51 -33.84 -13.73
CA ILE A 16 6.77 -34.08 -13.00
C ILE A 16 7.71 -32.88 -13.14
N LEU A 17 7.85 -32.34 -14.35
CA LEU A 17 8.64 -31.14 -14.61
C LEU A 17 8.12 -29.95 -13.78
N LEU A 18 6.80 -29.72 -13.75
CA LEU A 18 6.21 -28.64 -12.95
C LEU A 18 6.46 -28.81 -11.46
N VAL A 19 6.33 -30.03 -10.92
CA VAL A 19 6.62 -30.31 -9.51
C VAL A 19 8.09 -30.05 -9.19
N PHE A 20 8.99 -30.52 -10.06
CA PHE A 20 10.43 -30.29 -9.91
C PHE A 20 10.78 -28.79 -9.92
N LEU A 21 10.23 -28.04 -10.87
CA LEU A 21 10.39 -26.58 -10.93
C LEU A 21 9.82 -25.93 -9.67
N ALA A 22 8.63 -26.34 -9.20
CA ALA A 22 8.03 -25.81 -7.99
C ALA A 22 8.92 -26.05 -6.76
N VAL A 23 9.47 -27.25 -6.58
CA VAL A 23 10.37 -27.57 -5.45
C VAL A 23 11.64 -26.70 -5.47
N ILE A 24 12.18 -26.41 -6.65
CA ILE A 24 13.36 -25.55 -6.79
C ILE A 24 13.03 -24.07 -6.55
N PHE A 25 11.92 -23.57 -7.11
CA PHE A 25 11.57 -22.15 -7.02
C PHE A 25 10.85 -21.76 -5.72
N LEU A 26 10.16 -22.70 -5.06
CA LEU A 26 9.47 -22.45 -3.80
C LEU A 26 10.38 -21.82 -2.72
N PRO A 27 11.59 -22.34 -2.40
CA PRO A 27 12.45 -21.72 -1.40
C PRO A 27 12.88 -20.30 -1.82
N VAL A 28 13.13 -20.05 -3.10
CA VAL A 28 13.47 -18.72 -3.62
C VAL A 28 12.30 -17.75 -3.43
N ILE A 29 11.07 -18.17 -3.76
CA ILE A 29 9.85 -17.37 -3.57
C ILE A 29 9.63 -17.07 -2.08
N LEU A 30 9.83 -18.06 -1.20
CA LEU A 30 9.71 -17.88 0.25
C LEU A 30 10.74 -16.88 0.78
N ILE A 31 12.00 -16.99 0.36
CA ILE A 31 13.06 -16.04 0.75
C ILE A 31 12.71 -14.63 0.29
N ILE A 32 12.29 -14.45 -0.96
CA ILE A 32 11.85 -13.14 -1.48
C ILE A 32 10.68 -12.60 -0.66
N GLY A 33 9.70 -13.44 -0.34
CA GLY A 33 8.57 -13.07 0.51
C GLY A 33 9.02 -12.60 1.89
N ILE A 34 9.88 -13.37 2.56
CA ILE A 34 10.43 -13.01 3.88
C ILE A 34 11.18 -11.68 3.81
N LEU A 35 12.07 -11.50 2.83
CA LEU A 35 12.82 -10.26 2.64
C LEU A 35 11.88 -9.07 2.42
N TYR A 36 10.81 -9.26 1.66
CA TYR A 36 9.79 -8.24 1.45
C TYR A 36 9.11 -7.82 2.77
N TYR A 37 8.69 -8.77 3.60
CA TYR A 37 8.06 -8.47 4.90
C TYR A 37 9.05 -7.84 5.89
N VAL A 38 10.30 -8.32 5.94
CA VAL A 38 11.36 -7.75 6.78
C VAL A 38 11.62 -6.30 6.38
N TRP A 39 11.68 -6.00 5.09
CA TRP A 39 11.85 -4.64 4.61
C TRP A 39 10.68 -3.72 5.01
N GLY A 40 9.44 -4.20 4.89
CA GLY A 40 8.27 -3.48 5.37
C GLY A 40 8.31 -3.21 6.88
N PHE A 41 8.75 -4.19 7.67
CA PHE A 41 8.94 -4.02 9.10
C PHE A 41 10.00 -2.97 9.43
N ILE A 42 11.16 -3.01 8.77
CA ILE A 42 12.23 -2.01 8.94
C ILE A 42 11.71 -0.60 8.64
N LEU A 43 11.02 -0.41 7.52
CA LEU A 43 10.44 0.89 7.15
C LEU A 43 9.42 1.39 8.19
N SER A 44 8.60 0.49 8.73
CA SER A 44 7.61 0.81 9.77
C SER A 44 8.29 1.22 11.07
N PHE A 45 9.31 0.47 11.47
CA PHE A 45 10.10 0.76 12.66
C PHE A 45 10.81 2.11 12.54
N MET A 46 11.44 2.38 11.40
CA MET A 46 12.06 3.68 11.11
C MET A 46 11.04 4.83 11.18
N ALA A 47 9.83 4.64 10.66
CA ALA A 47 8.77 5.64 10.79
C ALA A 47 8.41 5.88 12.27
N TRP A 48 8.26 4.82 13.06
CA TRP A 48 7.97 4.95 14.50
C TRP A 48 9.04 5.73 15.23
N THR A 49 10.32 5.41 15.01
CA THR A 49 11.42 6.06 15.73
C THR A 49 11.65 7.47 15.23
N ILE A 50 11.75 7.68 13.92
CA ILE A 50 12.14 8.98 13.35
C ILE A 50 10.97 9.97 13.39
N TRP A 51 9.78 9.54 12.96
CA TRP A 51 8.62 10.42 12.92
C TRP A 51 7.92 10.53 14.28
N GLY A 52 7.89 9.43 15.04
CA GLY A 52 7.29 9.45 16.38
C GLY A 52 7.98 10.44 17.31
N LEU A 53 9.31 10.59 17.23
CA LEU A 53 10.05 11.63 17.97
C LEU A 53 9.65 13.06 17.56
N GLN A 54 9.12 13.25 16.35
CA GLN A 54 8.63 14.53 15.84
C GLN A 54 7.12 14.73 16.07
N GLY A 55 6.47 13.80 16.77
CA GLY A 55 5.00 13.80 16.94
C GLY A 55 4.23 13.45 15.67
N ARG A 56 4.91 12.92 14.64
CA ARG A 56 4.33 12.53 13.37
C ARG A 56 4.19 11.02 13.29
N ASN A 57 3.04 10.54 12.81
CA ASN A 57 2.76 9.10 12.75
C ASN A 57 2.02 8.70 11.48
N THR A 58 1.83 9.62 10.54
CA THR A 58 1.01 9.40 9.35
C THR A 58 1.74 9.86 8.11
N LEU A 59 1.76 9.03 7.07
CA LEU A 59 2.12 9.43 5.72
C LEU A 59 0.84 9.64 4.91
N LEU A 60 0.59 10.85 4.44
CA LEU A 60 -0.51 11.16 3.54
C LEU A 60 0.03 11.37 2.13
N ILE A 61 -0.57 10.70 1.16
CA ILE A 61 -0.31 10.84 -0.26
C ILE A 61 -1.59 11.35 -0.91
N TYR A 62 -1.51 12.53 -1.52
CA TYR A 62 -2.60 13.07 -2.33
C TYR A 62 -2.02 13.76 -3.59
N SER A 63 -2.87 14.33 -4.43
CA SER A 63 -2.46 15.14 -5.58
C SER A 63 -3.31 16.38 -5.72
N ASP A 64 -2.89 17.30 -6.58
CA ASP A 64 -3.58 18.55 -6.92
C ASP A 64 -4.82 18.33 -7.81
N SER A 65 -5.50 17.19 -7.67
CA SER A 65 -6.74 16.94 -8.39
C SER A 65 -7.85 17.74 -7.73
N PRO A 66 -8.62 18.53 -8.49
CA PRO A 66 -9.71 19.36 -7.93
C PRO A 66 -10.82 18.51 -7.29
N ILE A 67 -10.89 17.21 -7.59
CA ILE A 67 -11.90 16.29 -7.06
C ILE A 67 -11.77 16.11 -5.54
N TRP A 68 -10.55 16.06 -5.01
CA TRP A 68 -10.30 15.76 -3.59
C TRP A 68 -9.42 16.79 -2.90
N LEU A 69 -8.69 17.63 -3.64
CA LEU A 69 -7.80 18.65 -3.05
C LEU A 69 -8.55 19.54 -2.05
N ASN A 70 -9.64 20.15 -2.49
CA ASN A 70 -10.45 21.04 -1.63
C ASN A 70 -10.98 20.30 -0.39
N TYR A 71 -11.44 19.06 -0.55
CA TYR A 71 -11.91 18.26 0.56
C TYR A 71 -10.79 17.98 1.57
N PHE A 72 -9.60 17.57 1.11
CA PHE A 72 -8.50 17.32 2.03
C PHE A 72 -8.03 18.58 2.74
N GLU A 73 -7.93 19.72 2.05
CA GLU A 73 -7.52 20.99 2.63
C GLU A 73 -8.51 21.53 3.66
N GLN A 74 -9.81 21.33 3.44
CA GLN A 74 -10.86 21.86 4.32
C GLN A 74 -11.24 20.89 5.45
N GLU A 75 -11.33 19.59 5.15
CA GLU A 75 -11.97 18.62 6.04
C GLU A 75 -10.99 17.65 6.72
N VAL A 76 -9.75 17.54 6.23
CA VAL A 76 -8.82 16.51 6.72
C VAL A 76 -7.55 17.14 7.29
N LEU A 77 -6.84 17.93 6.49
CA LEU A 77 -5.56 18.54 6.86
C LEU A 77 -5.63 19.38 8.14
N PRO A 78 -6.66 20.20 8.41
CA PRO A 78 -6.72 20.99 9.64
C PRO A 78 -6.61 20.16 10.92
N TYR A 79 -7.12 18.91 10.89
CA TYR A 79 -7.11 18.01 12.04
C TYR A 79 -5.79 17.24 12.22
N ILE A 80 -5.00 17.09 11.15
CA ILE A 80 -3.85 16.17 11.12
C ILE A 80 -2.52 16.84 10.79
N ASN A 81 -2.51 18.14 10.46
CA ASN A 81 -1.34 18.85 9.90
C ASN A 81 -0.06 18.67 10.74
N LYS A 82 -0.18 18.61 12.08
CA LYS A 82 0.97 18.44 12.98
C LYS A 82 1.50 17.00 13.05
N LYS A 83 0.67 16.00 12.71
CA LYS A 83 0.95 14.57 12.84
C LYS A 83 1.29 13.88 11.50
N VAL A 84 1.23 14.62 10.40
CA VAL A 84 1.30 14.06 9.05
C VAL A 84 2.57 14.47 8.31
N ILE A 85 3.08 13.57 7.48
CA ILE A 85 4.04 13.85 6.43
C ILE A 85 3.30 13.73 5.11
N VAL A 86 3.39 14.76 4.30
CA VAL A 86 2.67 14.83 3.02
C VAL A 86 3.61 14.51 1.87
N LEU A 87 3.13 13.68 0.95
CA LEU A 87 3.71 13.50 -0.38
C LEU A 87 2.69 13.89 -1.45
N ASN A 88 2.99 14.95 -2.19
CA ASN A 88 2.20 15.34 -3.36
C ASN A 88 2.59 14.48 -4.58
N TRP A 89 1.66 13.65 -5.05
CA TRP A 89 1.85 12.76 -6.20
C TRP A 89 2.00 13.51 -7.54
N SER A 90 1.45 14.72 -7.65
CA SER A 90 1.67 15.58 -8.83
C SER A 90 3.16 15.89 -9.00
N GLU A 91 3.85 16.10 -7.88
CA GLU A 91 5.27 16.46 -7.81
C GLU A 91 6.22 15.26 -7.81
N ARG A 92 5.71 14.03 -8.03
CA ARG A 92 6.50 12.78 -7.90
C ARG A 92 7.80 12.74 -8.70
N LYS A 93 7.89 13.49 -9.80
CA LYS A 93 9.10 13.59 -10.63
C LYS A 93 10.26 14.27 -9.87
N GLN A 94 9.95 15.09 -8.88
CA GLN A 94 10.92 15.86 -8.08
C GLN A 94 11.22 15.19 -6.73
N TRP A 95 10.57 14.07 -6.41
CA TRP A 95 10.77 13.38 -5.14
C TRP A 95 12.21 12.90 -4.99
N LYS A 96 12.90 13.44 -3.98
CA LYS A 96 14.19 12.93 -3.53
C LYS A 96 14.00 11.63 -2.76
N LEU A 97 15.03 10.78 -2.73
CA LEU A 97 15.02 9.58 -1.90
C LEU A 97 14.86 9.98 -0.43
N SER A 98 13.77 9.57 0.20
CA SER A 98 13.45 9.84 1.60
C SER A 98 12.68 8.67 2.19
N LEU A 99 12.61 8.60 3.52
CA LEU A 99 11.84 7.56 4.21
C LEU A 99 10.37 7.53 3.76
N ALA A 100 9.74 8.70 3.59
CA ALA A 100 8.38 8.81 3.10
C ALA A 100 8.21 8.17 1.70
N VAL A 101 9.15 8.44 0.79
CA VAL A 101 9.14 7.88 -0.56
C VAL A 101 9.38 6.37 -0.55
N LEU A 102 10.29 5.88 0.29
CA LEU A 102 10.55 4.44 0.45
C LEU A 102 9.32 3.69 0.97
N ILE A 103 8.68 4.24 2.00
CA ILE A 103 7.42 3.74 2.56
C ILE A 103 6.34 3.72 1.49
N PHE A 104 6.13 4.83 0.77
CA PHE A 104 5.15 4.88 -0.31
C PHE A 104 5.45 3.83 -1.40
N LYS A 105 6.71 3.66 -1.81
CA LYS A 105 7.09 2.64 -2.81
C LYS A 105 6.82 1.23 -2.32
N HIS A 106 6.92 0.96 -1.02
CA HIS A 106 6.66 -0.36 -0.46
C HIS A 106 5.15 -0.64 -0.26
N PHE A 107 4.43 0.26 0.41
CA PHE A 107 3.03 0.07 0.81
C PHE A 107 2.01 0.66 -0.20
N GLY A 108 2.36 1.76 -0.86
CA GLY A 108 1.49 2.49 -1.79
C GLY A 108 1.42 1.90 -3.20
N ARG A 109 2.14 0.80 -3.49
CA ARG A 109 2.35 0.26 -4.84
C ARG A 109 1.11 -0.34 -5.53
N ARG A 110 0.03 -0.58 -4.80
CA ARG A 110 -1.24 -1.11 -5.36
C ARG A 110 -2.01 0.01 -6.08
N GLN A 111 -2.85 -0.35 -7.05
CA GLN A 111 -3.76 0.60 -7.72
C GLN A 111 -4.57 1.43 -6.71
N ASN A 112 -5.09 2.58 -7.14
CA ASN A 112 -6.03 3.40 -6.36
C ASN A 112 -5.42 3.96 -5.05
N PHE A 113 -4.13 4.30 -5.10
CA PHE A 113 -3.34 4.82 -3.96
C PHE A 113 -3.44 6.34 -3.77
N ASN A 114 -4.23 7.05 -4.57
CA ASN A 114 -4.34 8.50 -4.48
C ASN A 114 -5.83 8.90 -4.42
N PRO A 115 -6.31 9.50 -3.32
CA PRO A 115 -5.59 9.77 -2.07
C PRO A 115 -5.41 8.52 -1.19
N MET A 116 -4.33 8.46 -0.41
CA MET A 116 -4.05 7.38 0.55
C MET A 116 -3.36 7.92 1.80
N ALA A 117 -3.70 7.38 2.96
CA ALA A 117 -2.96 7.59 4.20
C ALA A 117 -2.43 6.27 4.76
N ILE A 118 -1.25 6.31 5.36
CA ILE A 118 -0.65 5.19 6.09
C ILE A 118 -0.37 5.66 7.51
N VAL A 119 -1.02 5.03 8.47
CA VAL A 119 -0.87 5.35 9.88
C VAL A 119 0.02 4.32 10.55
N PHE A 120 1.06 4.82 11.22
CA PHE A 120 2.08 4.05 11.90
C PHE A 120 1.82 4.11 13.41
N LYS A 121 1.46 2.98 14.00
CA LYS A 121 1.27 2.85 15.45
C LYS A 121 2.36 1.99 16.05
N PRO A 122 3.04 2.43 17.13
CA PRO A 122 4.01 1.59 17.82
C PRO A 122 3.43 0.22 18.18
N PHE A 123 4.20 -0.84 17.92
CA PHE A 123 3.84 -2.23 18.23
C PHE A 123 2.57 -2.75 17.54
N ARG A 124 2.09 -2.10 16.48
CA ARG A 124 0.93 -2.54 15.70
C ARG A 124 1.23 -2.48 14.21
N PHE A 125 0.56 -3.33 13.44
CA PHE A 125 0.64 -3.24 11.99
C PHE A 125 0.15 -1.87 11.49
N ASN A 126 0.80 -1.38 10.44
CA ASN A 126 0.41 -0.14 9.78
C ASN A 126 -1.01 -0.26 9.26
N LYS A 127 -1.79 0.82 9.40
CA LYS A 127 -3.13 0.90 8.80
C LYS A 127 -3.08 1.71 7.53
N GLU A 128 -3.56 1.13 6.44
CA GLU A 128 -3.69 1.79 5.15
C GLU A 128 -5.14 2.25 4.94
N PHE A 129 -5.31 3.52 4.60
CA PHE A 129 -6.59 4.12 4.24
C PHE A 129 -6.51 4.58 2.79
N ARG A 130 -7.32 4.00 1.91
CA ARG A 130 -7.36 4.34 0.48
C ARG A 130 -8.66 5.05 0.19
N PHE A 131 -8.58 6.30 -0.21
CA PHE A 131 -9.74 7.16 -0.41
C PHE A 131 -10.24 7.14 -1.85
N TYR A 132 -9.45 6.66 -2.81
CA TYR A 132 -9.81 6.69 -4.24
C TYR A 132 -11.20 6.08 -4.53
N GLU A 133 -11.47 4.87 -4.03
CA GLU A 133 -12.79 4.23 -4.24
C GLU A 133 -13.91 5.01 -3.56
N ALA A 134 -13.65 5.59 -2.40
CA ALA A 134 -14.62 6.41 -1.69
C ALA A 134 -14.92 7.70 -2.46
N PHE A 135 -13.92 8.34 -3.08
CA PHE A 135 -14.12 9.51 -3.95
C PHE A 135 -14.81 9.16 -5.27
N LYS A 136 -14.56 7.96 -5.80
CA LYS A 136 -15.27 7.47 -6.99
C LYS A 136 -16.77 7.35 -6.70
N ASP A 137 -17.14 6.75 -5.57
CA ASP A 137 -18.53 6.63 -5.14
C ASP A 137 -19.16 7.97 -4.77
N PHE A 138 -18.39 8.88 -4.15
CA PHE A 138 -18.82 10.25 -3.86
C PHE A 138 -19.22 11.01 -5.13
N LYS A 139 -18.46 10.85 -6.23
CA LYS A 139 -18.81 11.44 -7.54
C LYS A 139 -20.15 10.93 -8.08
N HIS A 140 -20.61 9.77 -7.63
CA HIS A 140 -21.91 9.18 -7.98
C HIS A 140 -22.99 9.44 -6.91
N GLY A 141 -22.75 10.38 -5.98
CA GLY A 141 -23.71 10.79 -4.96
C GLY A 141 -23.79 9.87 -3.73
N LYS A 142 -22.81 8.96 -3.55
CA LYS A 142 -22.75 8.05 -2.39
C LYS A 142 -21.70 8.54 -1.40
N PHE A 143 -22.15 9.17 -0.32
CA PHE A 143 -21.28 9.87 0.63
C PHE A 143 -20.74 8.96 1.75
N ASP A 144 -21.49 7.94 2.15
CA ASP A 144 -21.24 7.14 3.35
C ASP A 144 -19.83 6.55 3.40
N LYS A 145 -19.31 6.04 2.27
CA LYS A 145 -17.99 5.41 2.24
C LYS A 145 -16.86 6.40 2.49
N LEU A 146 -17.02 7.65 2.04
CA LEU A 146 -16.00 8.68 2.25
C LEU A 146 -15.96 9.09 3.71
N GLU A 147 -17.12 9.30 4.33
CA GLU A 147 -17.23 9.66 5.75
C GLU A 147 -16.72 8.53 6.65
N ILE A 148 -17.16 7.28 6.43
CA ILE A 148 -16.68 6.13 7.21
C ILE A 148 -15.15 5.96 7.07
N THR A 149 -14.59 6.20 5.89
CA THR A 149 -13.14 6.10 5.68
C THR A 149 -12.41 7.25 6.38
N LYS A 150 -12.96 8.47 6.35
CA LYS A 150 -12.43 9.63 7.07
C LYS A 150 -12.45 9.39 8.59
N GLU A 151 -13.57 8.95 9.14
CA GLU A 151 -13.73 8.71 10.59
C GLU A 151 -12.72 7.66 11.08
N LYS A 152 -12.68 6.48 10.43
CA LYS A 152 -11.71 5.43 10.78
C LYS A 152 -10.26 5.88 10.69
N PHE A 153 -9.97 6.76 9.73
CA PHE A 153 -8.66 7.36 9.59
C PHE A 153 -8.36 8.30 10.75
N LEU A 154 -9.24 9.25 11.05
CA LEU A 154 -9.06 10.23 12.14
C LEU A 154 -8.96 9.56 13.51
N GLU A 155 -9.78 8.55 13.80
CA GLU A 155 -9.68 7.72 15.03
C GLU A 155 -8.34 6.98 15.15
N SER A 156 -7.67 6.76 14.02
CA SER A 156 -6.40 6.05 14.00
C SER A 156 -5.19 6.95 14.27
N ILE A 157 -5.31 8.27 14.31
CA ILE A 157 -4.17 9.22 14.37
C ILE A 157 -3.90 9.76 15.77
#